data_AF-A0A2K5PYS7-F1
#
_entry.id   AF-A0A2K5PYS7-F1
#
_cell.length_a   1.000
_cell.length_b   1.000
_cell.length_c   1.000
_cell.angle_alpha   90.00
_cell.angle_beta   90.00
_cell.angle_gamma   90.00
#
_symmetry.space_group_name_H-M   'P 1'
#
loop_
_entity.id
_entity.type
_entity.pdbx_description
1 polymer ?
#
loop_
_entity_poly.entity_id
_entity_poly.type
_entity_poly.pdbx_seq_one_letter_code
_entity_poly.pdbx_strand_id
1 'polypeptide(L)'
;MTDQAFVTLTTNDAYAKGVLVLDSSLKQHRTNRKVLETVFDEVIMVDVLDSGNFAHLTLMKRPELGVMLAKLHCWFLTQYSKCVFMDADTLVIANIDDIFEREELSAAPDSGWPDCFNSGVIYQPSVETYNQLLSLASEQRSFDGGDQGILNTFFSSWSNHGIVLMIPKQKVSKVSPMIPI
;
A
#
# COMPACT_ATOMS: atom_id res chain seq x y z
N MET A 1 -6.01 -13.17 -13.90
CA MET A 1 -5.83 -13.42 -12.45
C MET A 1 -6.75 -12.46 -11.75
N THR A 2 -7.77 -12.95 -11.05
CA THR A 2 -8.92 -12.15 -10.60
C THR A 2 -8.91 -11.85 -9.10
N ASP A 3 -7.92 -12.35 -8.37
CA ASP A 3 -7.81 -12.32 -6.91
C ASP A 3 -6.69 -11.40 -6.40
N GLN A 4 -6.06 -10.60 -7.28
CA GLN A 4 -5.02 -9.63 -6.92
C GLN A 4 -5.37 -8.23 -7.41
N ALA A 5 -5.08 -7.20 -6.61
CA ALA A 5 -5.46 -5.81 -6.91
C ALA A 5 -4.43 -4.77 -6.46
N PHE A 6 -4.42 -3.63 -7.15
CA PHE A 6 -3.88 -2.39 -6.61
C PHE A 6 -4.96 -1.70 -5.76
N VAL A 7 -4.58 -1.16 -4.62
CA VAL A 7 -5.49 -0.51 -3.65
C VAL A 7 -4.96 0.89 -3.37
N THR A 8 -5.85 1.87 -3.31
CA THR A 8 -5.52 3.25 -2.93
C THR A 8 -6.63 3.82 -2.04
N LEU A 9 -6.36 4.94 -1.39
CA LEU A 9 -7.30 5.60 -0.49
C LEU A 9 -7.45 7.07 -0.90
N THR A 10 -8.70 7.53 -0.95
CA THR A 10 -9.01 8.96 -0.99
C THR A 10 -9.94 9.31 0.18
N THR A 11 -9.66 10.44 0.83
CA THR A 11 -10.46 10.95 1.96
C THR A 11 -11.11 12.30 1.66
N ASN A 12 -10.78 12.93 0.53
CA ASN A 12 -11.35 14.20 0.08
C ASN A 12 -11.13 14.41 -1.43
N ASP A 13 -11.76 15.44 -1.99
CA ASP A 13 -11.72 15.76 -3.42
C ASP A 13 -10.31 16.09 -3.95
N ALA A 14 -9.41 16.57 -3.09
CA ALA A 14 -8.04 16.87 -3.51
C ALA A 14 -7.27 15.55 -3.78
N TYR A 15 -7.35 14.60 -2.85
CA TYR A 15 -6.76 13.27 -3.03
C TYR A 15 -7.49 12.45 -4.11
N ALA A 16 -8.78 12.67 -4.32
CA ALA A 16 -9.53 12.01 -5.39
C ALA A 16 -8.88 12.28 -6.75
N LYS A 17 -8.36 13.49 -7.00
CA LYS A 17 -7.62 13.82 -8.23
C LYS A 17 -6.34 13.00 -8.38
N GLY A 18 -5.57 12.84 -7.31
CA GLY A 18 -4.35 12.02 -7.32
C GLY A 18 -4.68 10.55 -7.61
N VAL A 19 -5.74 10.06 -6.98
CA VAL A 19 -6.32 8.73 -7.22
C VAL A 19 -6.73 8.55 -8.70
N LEU A 20 -7.31 9.55 -9.38
CA LEU A 20 -7.58 9.50 -10.84
C LEU A 20 -6.28 9.39 -11.68
N VAL A 21 -5.24 10.12 -11.27
CA VAL A 21 -3.95 10.14 -11.98
C VAL A 21 -3.23 8.80 -11.82
N LEU A 22 -3.24 8.24 -10.62
CA LEU A 22 -2.68 6.92 -10.33
C LEU A 22 -3.35 5.84 -11.17
N ASP A 23 -4.68 5.78 -11.18
CA ASP A 23 -5.44 4.84 -12.03
C ASP A 23 -5.08 4.98 -13.51
N SER A 24 -5.08 6.22 -14.02
CA SER A 24 -4.73 6.50 -15.42
C SER A 24 -3.32 6.01 -15.75
N SER A 25 -2.37 6.17 -14.82
CA SER A 25 -0.98 5.75 -15.01
C SER A 25 -0.82 4.22 -14.99
N LEU A 26 -1.57 3.49 -14.16
CA LEU A 26 -1.60 2.03 -14.15
C LEU A 26 -2.18 1.48 -15.47
N LYS A 27 -3.31 2.03 -15.92
CA LYS A 27 -3.95 1.66 -17.20
C LYS A 27 -3.04 1.94 -18.39
N GLN A 28 -2.37 3.10 -18.41
CA GLN A 28 -1.41 3.47 -19.45
C GLN A 28 -0.29 2.44 -19.60
N HIS A 29 0.16 1.84 -18.49
CA HIS A 29 1.23 0.83 -18.49
C HIS A 29 0.71 -0.62 -18.55
N ARG A 30 -0.56 -0.80 -18.95
CA ARG A 30 -1.18 -2.09 -19.28
C ARG A 30 -1.02 -3.14 -18.18
N THR A 31 -1.30 -2.74 -16.93
CA THR A 31 -1.43 -3.74 -15.86
C THR A 31 -2.47 -4.80 -16.25
N ASN A 32 -2.17 -6.06 -15.93
CA ASN A 32 -3.08 -7.18 -16.12
C ASN A 32 -3.89 -7.53 -14.84
N ARG A 33 -3.71 -6.73 -13.79
CA ARG A 33 -4.47 -6.80 -12.54
C ARG A 33 -5.79 -6.07 -12.70
N LYS A 34 -6.75 -6.30 -11.78
CA LYS A 34 -8.01 -5.56 -11.78
C LYS A 34 -7.71 -4.05 -11.69
N VAL A 35 -7.84 -3.38 -12.83
CA VAL A 35 -7.76 -1.94 -13.08
C VAL A 35 -8.55 -1.68 -14.39
N LEU A 36 -9.90 -1.60 -14.43
CA LEU A 36 -10.67 -1.56 -15.70
C LEU A 36 -11.70 -0.42 -15.94
N GLU A 37 -11.55 0.15 -17.16
CA GLU A 37 -12.33 1.11 -18.00
C GLU A 37 -12.93 2.39 -17.40
N THR A 38 -13.56 2.33 -16.23
CA THR A 38 -13.91 3.54 -15.46
C THR A 38 -13.01 3.60 -14.23
N VAL A 39 -12.92 4.77 -13.59
CA VAL A 39 -11.81 5.15 -12.71
C VAL A 39 -11.41 4.08 -11.65
N PHE A 40 -12.33 3.26 -11.13
CA PHE A 40 -12.00 2.13 -10.24
C PHE A 40 -12.86 0.90 -10.56
N ASP A 41 -12.33 -0.32 -10.36
CA ASP A 41 -13.10 -1.57 -10.44
C ASP A 41 -14.07 -1.73 -9.28
N GLU A 42 -13.63 -1.37 -8.07
CA GLU A 42 -14.40 -1.45 -6.83
C GLU A 42 -14.12 -0.20 -6.00
N VAL A 43 -15.19 0.53 -5.63
CA VAL A 43 -15.12 1.63 -4.67
C VAL A 43 -15.74 1.15 -3.37
N ILE A 44 -14.93 1.01 -2.34
CA ILE A 44 -15.36 0.56 -1.03
C ILE A 44 -15.42 1.79 -0.13
N MET A 45 -16.63 2.18 0.23
CA MET A 45 -16.85 3.24 1.20
C MET A 45 -16.47 2.70 2.58
N VAL A 46 -15.37 3.21 3.12
CA VAL A 46 -14.93 2.90 4.47
C VAL A 46 -15.51 3.95 5.41
N ASP A 47 -16.66 3.63 6.00
CA ASP A 47 -17.16 4.41 7.13
C ASP A 47 -16.51 3.91 8.41
N VAL A 48 -15.41 4.56 8.81
CA VAL A 48 -14.71 4.24 10.06
C VAL A 48 -15.63 4.40 11.27
N LEU A 49 -16.68 5.23 11.18
CA LEU A 49 -17.66 5.43 12.25
C LEU A 49 -18.69 4.28 12.31
N ASP A 50 -18.97 3.57 11.22
CA ASP A 50 -19.97 2.48 11.18
C ASP A 50 -19.36 1.06 11.16
N SER A 51 -18.02 0.96 11.08
CA SER A 51 -17.25 -0.29 10.90
C SER A 51 -17.30 -1.35 12.03
N GLY A 52 -18.30 -1.32 12.92
CA GLY A 52 -18.52 -2.38 13.90
C GLY A 52 -17.54 -2.33 15.08
N ASN A 53 -17.89 -1.52 16.09
CA ASN A 53 -17.30 -1.39 17.42
C ASN A 53 -15.80 -1.08 17.55
N PHE A 54 -14.86 -1.85 16.97
CA PHE A 54 -13.45 -1.69 17.36
C PHE A 54 -12.81 -0.43 16.77
N ALA A 55 -12.88 -0.23 15.46
CA ALA A 55 -12.35 0.99 14.83
C ALA A 55 -13.11 2.25 15.30
N HIS A 56 -14.41 2.15 15.53
CA HIS A 56 -15.22 3.23 16.13
C HIS A 56 -14.76 3.60 17.55
N LEU A 57 -14.52 2.61 18.42
CA LEU A 57 -14.04 2.85 19.79
C LEU A 57 -12.62 3.43 19.81
N THR A 58 -11.75 2.97 18.91
CA THR A 58 -10.40 3.53 18.74
C THR A 58 -10.49 4.97 18.26
N LEU A 59 -11.34 5.26 17.27
CA LEU A 59 -11.55 6.61 16.74
C LEU A 59 -12.16 7.55 17.78
N MET A 60 -13.11 7.08 18.59
CA MET A 60 -13.70 7.88 19.69
C MET A 60 -12.66 8.29 20.74
N LYS A 61 -11.65 7.45 20.99
CA LYS A 61 -10.54 7.80 21.88
C LYS A 61 -9.49 8.69 21.21
N ARG A 62 -9.37 8.60 19.88
CA ARG A 62 -8.29 9.18 19.08
C ARG A 62 -8.78 9.61 17.69
N PRO A 63 -9.53 10.72 17.60
CA PRO A 63 -10.13 11.18 16.35
C PRO A 63 -9.09 11.52 15.26
N GLU A 64 -7.85 11.81 15.65
CA GLU A 64 -6.75 12.05 14.74
C GLU A 64 -6.40 10.83 13.87
N LEU A 65 -6.84 9.62 14.26
CA LEU A 65 -6.51 8.38 13.57
C LEU A 65 -7.43 8.06 12.38
N GLY A 66 -8.45 8.87 12.07
CA GLY A 66 -9.47 8.54 11.07
C GLY A 66 -8.90 8.14 9.70
N VAL A 67 -7.95 8.91 9.17
CA VAL A 67 -7.31 8.62 7.87
C VAL A 67 -6.47 7.34 7.94
N MET A 68 -5.73 7.15 9.03
CA MET A 68 -4.94 5.94 9.25
C MET A 68 -5.83 4.71 9.33
N LEU A 69 -6.91 4.74 10.12
CA LEU A 69 -7.84 3.61 10.26
C LEU A 69 -8.53 3.27 8.94
N ALA A 70 -8.85 4.30 8.13
CA ALA A 70 -9.36 4.09 6.78
C ALA A 70 -8.34 3.37 5.88
N LYS A 71 -7.04 3.68 6.00
CA LYS A 71 -5.96 2.97 5.30
C LYS A 71 -5.82 1.52 5.77
N LEU A 72 -5.82 1.28 7.09
CA LEU A 72 -5.70 -0.08 7.65
C LEU A 72 -6.85 -1.01 7.22
N HIS A 73 -8.01 -0.47 6.87
CA HIS A 73 -9.13 -1.23 6.32
C HIS A 73 -8.77 -1.99 5.02
N CYS A 74 -7.66 -1.66 4.36
CA CYS A 74 -7.17 -2.41 3.21
C CYS A 74 -6.86 -3.88 3.54
N TRP A 75 -6.52 -4.23 4.80
CA TRP A 75 -6.37 -5.62 5.24
C TRP A 75 -7.70 -6.36 5.39
N PHE A 76 -8.84 -5.67 5.42
CA PHE A 76 -10.16 -6.29 5.48
C PHE A 76 -10.65 -6.80 4.12
N LEU A 77 -9.95 -6.46 3.02
CA LEU A 77 -10.31 -6.78 1.64
C LEU A 77 -10.03 -8.25 1.27
N THR A 78 -10.58 -9.18 2.06
CA THR A 78 -10.37 -10.63 1.96
C THR A 78 -10.92 -11.29 0.70
N GLN A 79 -11.59 -10.55 -0.18
CA GLN A 79 -11.88 -11.00 -1.54
C GLN A 79 -10.62 -11.10 -2.42
N TYR A 80 -9.51 -10.50 -1.98
CA TYR A 80 -8.21 -10.56 -2.65
C TYR A 80 -7.22 -11.42 -1.85
N SER A 81 -6.40 -12.20 -2.57
CA SER A 81 -5.32 -13.00 -2.01
C SER A 81 -4.05 -12.18 -1.76
N LYS A 82 -3.84 -11.11 -2.54
CA LYS A 82 -2.70 -10.20 -2.40
C LYS A 82 -3.02 -8.83 -2.98
N CYS A 83 -2.59 -7.79 -2.29
CA CYS A 83 -2.79 -6.43 -2.71
C CYS A 83 -1.49 -5.62 -2.69
N VAL A 84 -1.46 -4.58 -3.50
CA VAL A 84 -0.42 -3.53 -3.45
C VAL A 84 -1.12 -2.24 -3.08
N PHE A 85 -0.84 -1.73 -1.88
CA PHE A 85 -1.31 -0.42 -1.46
C PHE A 85 -0.40 0.67 -2.04
N MET A 86 -1.00 1.64 -2.71
CA MET A 86 -0.33 2.80 -3.27
C MET A 86 -1.04 4.07 -2.80
N ASP A 87 -0.31 4.99 -2.17
CA ASP A 87 -0.87 6.28 -1.77
C ASP A 87 -1.33 7.09 -3.00
N ALA A 88 -2.34 7.92 -2.80
CA ALA A 88 -2.99 8.71 -3.84
C ALA A 88 -2.06 9.74 -4.53
N ASP A 89 -0.91 10.04 -3.93
CA ASP A 89 0.13 10.93 -4.44
C ASP A 89 1.26 10.19 -5.16
N THR A 90 1.08 8.90 -5.46
CA THR A 90 2.02 8.10 -6.25
C THR A 90 1.70 8.15 -7.75
N LEU A 91 2.73 7.92 -8.58
CA LEU A 91 2.61 7.86 -10.04
C LEU A 91 3.36 6.64 -10.59
N VAL A 92 2.69 5.86 -11.43
CA VAL A 92 3.28 4.68 -12.08
C VAL A 92 3.88 5.09 -13.42
N ILE A 93 5.20 4.91 -13.56
CA ILE A 93 5.97 5.28 -14.76
C ILE A 93 6.36 4.10 -15.65
N ALA A 94 6.03 2.88 -15.21
CA ALA A 94 6.29 1.62 -15.92
C ALA A 94 5.34 0.53 -15.40
N ASN A 95 5.18 -0.58 -16.11
CA ASN A 95 4.44 -1.72 -15.56
C ASN A 95 5.17 -2.28 -14.33
N ILE A 96 4.43 -2.53 -13.25
CA ILE A 96 4.94 -2.98 -11.96
C ILE A 96 4.22 -4.27 -11.49
N ASP A 97 3.64 -5.06 -12.39
CA ASP A 97 2.89 -6.28 -12.02
C ASP A 97 3.79 -7.37 -11.40
N ASP A 98 5.10 -7.27 -11.62
CA ASP A 98 6.12 -8.17 -11.06
C ASP A 98 6.24 -8.05 -9.54
N ILE A 99 5.84 -6.93 -8.95
CA ILE A 99 5.88 -6.76 -7.49
C ILE A 99 4.90 -7.68 -6.76
N PHE A 100 3.87 -8.21 -7.44
CA PHE A 100 2.97 -9.22 -6.87
C PHE A 100 3.64 -10.57 -6.61
N GLU A 101 4.87 -10.80 -7.10
CA GLU A 101 5.68 -11.98 -6.77
C GLU A 101 6.20 -11.94 -5.33
N ARG A 102 6.15 -10.77 -4.66
CA ARG A 102 6.69 -10.56 -3.31
C ARG A 102 5.73 -11.01 -2.21
N GLU A 103 6.27 -11.27 -1.03
CA GLU A 103 5.51 -11.71 0.15
C GLU A 103 5.15 -10.54 1.07
N GLU A 104 4.22 -10.77 2.00
CA GLU A 104 3.92 -9.82 3.07
C GLU A 104 5.01 -9.89 4.15
N LEU A 105 5.51 -8.79 4.71
CA LEU A 105 5.30 -7.40 4.29
C LEU A 105 6.48 -6.99 3.40
N SER A 106 6.19 -6.52 2.17
CA SER A 106 7.20 -5.94 1.28
C SER A 106 6.89 -4.47 1.02
N ALA A 107 7.83 -3.59 1.34
CA ALA A 107 7.70 -2.14 1.18
C ALA A 107 9.07 -1.49 0.89
N ALA A 108 9.08 -0.32 0.24
CA ALA A 108 10.32 0.40 -0.04
C ALA A 108 10.89 1.05 1.23
N PRO A 109 12.23 1.19 1.38
CA PRO A 109 12.80 1.96 2.49
C PRO A 109 12.31 3.40 2.47
N ASP A 110 12.08 3.96 3.65
CA ASP A 110 11.81 5.38 3.80
C ASP A 110 13.07 6.21 3.46
N SER A 111 12.86 7.35 2.80
CA SER A 111 13.97 8.20 2.34
C SER A 111 14.70 8.93 3.46
N GLY A 112 14.02 9.21 4.58
CA GLY A 112 14.57 9.90 5.74
C GLY A 112 15.21 8.94 6.73
N TRP A 113 14.55 7.80 7.00
CA TRP A 113 15.03 6.80 7.95
C TRP A 113 14.98 5.38 7.33
N PRO A 114 16.08 4.88 6.73
CA PRO A 114 16.06 3.67 5.89
C PRO A 114 15.82 2.35 6.65
N ASP A 115 15.89 2.36 7.98
CA ASP A 115 15.49 1.21 8.81
C ASP A 115 13.97 1.12 8.97
N CYS A 116 13.24 2.17 8.56
CA CYS A 116 11.80 2.17 8.39
C CYS A 116 11.46 2.01 6.91
N PHE A 117 10.29 1.44 6.63
CA PHE A 117 9.72 1.43 5.30
C PHE A 117 8.69 2.54 5.10
N ASN A 118 8.57 3.01 3.87
CA ASN A 118 7.46 3.85 3.44
C ASN A 118 6.17 3.01 3.36
N SER A 119 5.03 3.61 3.72
CA SER A 119 3.76 2.87 3.85
C SER A 119 3.01 2.54 2.55
N GLY A 120 3.65 2.70 1.38
CA GLY A 120 3.28 1.99 0.15
C GLY A 120 3.76 0.54 0.22
N VAL A 121 2.83 -0.40 0.37
CA VAL A 121 3.16 -1.78 0.79
C VAL A 121 2.49 -2.87 -0.06
N ILE A 122 3.13 -4.03 -0.11
CA ILE A 122 2.59 -5.28 -0.66
C ILE A 122 2.22 -6.17 0.53
N TYR A 123 0.97 -6.61 0.55
CA TYR A 123 0.38 -7.24 1.72
C TYR A 123 -0.66 -8.30 1.33
N GLN A 124 -1.08 -9.10 2.31
CA GLN A 124 -2.11 -10.12 2.19
C GLN A 124 -3.30 -9.73 3.07
N PRO A 125 -4.48 -9.41 2.48
CA PRO A 125 -5.67 -9.12 3.26
C PRO A 125 -6.01 -10.27 4.23
N SER A 126 -6.21 -9.93 5.49
CA SER A 126 -6.53 -10.85 6.58
C SER A 126 -7.29 -10.11 7.66
N VAL A 127 -8.46 -10.64 8.04
CA VAL A 127 -9.25 -10.12 9.17
C VAL A 127 -8.46 -10.20 10.48
N GLU A 128 -7.62 -11.21 10.63
CA GLU A 128 -6.76 -11.35 11.81
C GLU A 128 -5.73 -10.23 11.87
N THR A 129 -4.95 -10.03 10.80
CA THR A 129 -3.95 -8.96 10.72
C THR A 129 -4.60 -7.59 10.89
N TYR A 130 -5.78 -7.38 10.29
CA TYR A 130 -6.57 -6.16 10.47
C TYR A 130 -6.90 -5.89 11.94
N ASN A 131 -7.44 -6.88 12.66
CA ASN A 131 -7.80 -6.73 14.07
C ASN A 131 -6.57 -6.48 14.96
N GLN A 132 -5.44 -7.13 14.65
CA GLN A 132 -4.19 -6.90 15.39
C GLN A 132 -3.63 -5.49 15.14
N LEU A 133 -3.67 -4.99 13.90
CA LEU A 133 -3.29 -3.61 13.55
C LEU A 133 -4.18 -2.58 14.26
N LEU A 134 -5.49 -2.84 14.31
CA LEU A 134 -6.42 -2.00 15.07
C LEU A 134 -6.10 -1.98 16.57
N SER A 135 -5.83 -3.15 17.16
CA SER A 135 -5.45 -3.25 18.59
C SER A 135 -4.20 -2.44 18.88
N LEU A 136 -3.18 -2.59 18.03
CA LEU A 136 -1.94 -1.84 18.15
C LEU A 136 -2.19 -0.33 18.05
N ALA A 137 -3.01 0.13 17.10
CA ALA A 137 -3.36 1.55 16.95
C ALA A 137 -4.13 2.12 18.16
N SER A 138 -4.91 1.29 18.84
CA SER A 138 -5.65 1.65 20.06
C SER A 138 -4.74 1.76 21.28
N GLU A 139 -3.77 0.85 21.40
CA GLU A 139 -2.88 0.74 22.56
C GLU A 139 -1.66 1.64 22.46
N GLN A 140 -1.13 1.84 21.25
CA GLN A 140 0.12 2.53 21.01
C GLN A 140 -0.08 3.77 20.14
N ARG A 141 0.70 4.81 20.44
CA ARG A 141 0.80 5.97 19.56
C ARG A 141 1.73 5.63 18.41
N SER A 142 1.29 5.97 17.20
CA SER A 142 2.20 6.00 16.06
C SER A 142 3.32 7.01 16.33
N PHE A 143 4.57 6.62 16.09
CA PHE A 143 5.71 7.49 16.38
C PHE A 143 5.77 8.72 15.46
N ASP A 144 5.18 8.64 14.27
CA ASP A 144 5.06 9.74 13.30
C ASP A 144 3.66 10.37 13.29
N GLY A 145 2.75 9.87 14.13
CA GLY A 145 1.35 10.30 14.17
C GLY A 145 0.48 9.77 13.01
N GLY A 146 1.02 8.99 12.08
CA GLY A 146 0.35 8.47 10.89
C GLY A 146 0.34 6.94 10.81
N ASP A 147 0.00 6.41 9.64
CA ASP A 147 -0.02 4.98 9.35
C ASP A 147 1.36 4.34 9.28
N GLN A 148 2.36 5.06 8.75
CA GLN A 148 3.71 4.53 8.58
C GLN A 148 4.32 4.11 9.92
N GLY A 149 4.11 4.88 10.99
CA GLY A 149 4.62 4.50 12.30
C GLY A 149 3.92 3.28 12.93
N ILE A 150 2.61 3.12 12.76
CA ILE A 150 1.91 1.90 13.21
C ILE A 150 2.39 0.68 12.42
N LEU A 151 2.48 0.80 11.09
CA LEU A 151 2.91 -0.31 10.24
C LEU A 151 4.34 -0.73 10.53
N ASN A 152 5.28 0.22 10.70
CA ASN A 152 6.66 -0.09 11.07
C ASN A 152 6.77 -0.71 12.48
N THR A 153 5.88 -0.32 13.40
CA THR A 153 5.83 -0.94 14.73
C THR A 153 5.32 -2.37 14.65
N PHE A 154 4.27 -2.61 13.87
CA PHE A 154 3.68 -3.94 13.67
C PHE A 154 4.63 -4.89 12.93
N PHE A 155 5.16 -4.46 11.79
CA PHE A 155 6.09 -5.21 10.94
C PHE A 155 7.56 -4.85 11.26
N SER A 156 7.89 -4.80 12.55
CA SER A 156 9.21 -4.37 13.04
C SER A 156 10.39 -5.24 12.60
N SER A 157 10.13 -6.45 12.10
CA SER A 157 11.16 -7.34 11.54
C SER A 157 11.53 -7.00 10.09
N TRP A 158 10.86 -6.05 9.43
CA TRP A 158 11.09 -5.72 8.01
C TRP A 158 12.57 -5.39 7.71
N SER A 159 13.21 -4.57 8.53
CA SER A 159 14.61 -4.15 8.34
C SER A 159 15.62 -5.32 8.44
N ASN A 160 15.27 -6.39 9.15
CA ASN A 160 16.11 -7.57 9.32
C ASN A 160 16.18 -8.44 8.06
N HIS A 161 15.29 -8.23 7.08
CA HIS A 161 15.23 -9.02 5.84
C HIS A 161 16.13 -8.46 4.72
N GLY A 162 16.87 -7.37 5.00
CA GLY A 162 17.82 -6.76 4.09
C GLY A 162 17.16 -5.92 2.99
N ILE A 163 17.73 -4.73 2.72
CA ILE A 163 17.32 -3.75 1.69
C ILE A 163 17.28 -4.36 0.25
N VAL A 164 17.80 -5.58 0.09
CA VAL A 164 17.95 -6.31 -1.18
C VAL A 164 16.63 -6.56 -1.91
N LEU A 165 15.48 -6.48 -1.24
CA LEU A 165 14.21 -6.71 -1.91
C LEU A 165 13.86 -5.57 -2.88
N MET A 166 14.28 -4.31 -2.72
CA MET A 166 13.54 -3.18 -3.32
C MET A 166 14.17 -2.49 -4.53
N ILE A 167 15.37 -2.85 -4.96
CA ILE A 167 15.97 -2.25 -6.16
C ILE A 167 15.45 -3.02 -7.40
N PRO A 168 14.80 -2.36 -8.37
CA PRO A 168 14.51 -3.00 -9.66
C PRO A 168 15.82 -3.52 -10.21
N LYS A 169 15.88 -4.81 -10.59
CA LYS A 169 17.01 -5.29 -11.40
C LYS A 169 17.01 -4.48 -12.68
N GLN A 170 17.82 -3.42 -12.75
CA GLN A 170 18.08 -2.76 -14.02
C GLN A 170 18.55 -3.87 -14.96
N LYS A 171 17.80 -4.13 -16.03
CA LYS A 171 18.31 -4.89 -17.16
C LYS A 171 19.45 -4.04 -17.72
N VAL A 172 20.67 -4.32 -17.26
CA VAL A 172 21.88 -3.84 -17.92
C VAL A 172 21.86 -4.49 -19.30
N SER A 173 21.35 -3.76 -20.29
CA SER A 173 21.55 -4.11 -21.69
C SER A 173 23.06 -4.15 -21.91
N LYS A 174 23.62 -5.34 -22.09
CA LYS A 174 24.99 -5.49 -22.57
C LYS A 174 25.10 -4.70 -23.87
N VAL A 175 25.81 -3.58 -23.82
CA VAL A 175 26.22 -2.87 -25.04
C VAL A 175 27.24 -3.79 -25.69
N SER A 176 26.86 -4.41 -26.82
CA SER A 176 27.83 -5.14 -27.63
C SER A 176 28.92 -4.15 -28.09
N PRO A 177 30.21 -4.46 -27.91
CA PRO A 177 31.26 -3.57 -28.40
C PRO A 177 31.16 -3.49 -29.93
N MET A 178 31.01 -2.27 -30.45
CA MET A 178 31.18 -1.99 -31.87
C MET A 178 32.60 -2.36 -32.27
N ILE A 179 32.71 -3.27 -33.23
CA ILE A 179 33.97 -3.61 -33.91
C ILE A 179 34.36 -2.38 -34.74
N PRO A 180 35.55 -1.76 -34.53
CA PRO A 180 36.01 -0.71 -35.41
C PRO A 180 36.37 -1.31 -36.77
N ILE A 181 35.93 -0.63 -37.84
CA ILE A 181 36.37 -0.85 -39.23
C ILE A 181 37.72 -0.16 -39.42
#